data_AF-A0A2N5N7W6-F1
#
_entry.id   AF-A0A2N5N7W6-F1
#
_cell.length_a   1.000
_cell.length_b   1.000
_cell.length_c   1.000
_cell.angle_alpha   90.00
_cell.angle_beta   90.00
_cell.angle_gamma   90.00
#
_symmetry.space_group_name_H-M   'P 1'
#
loop_
_entity.id
_entity.type
_entity.pdbx_description
1 polymer ?
#
loop_
_entity_poly.entity_id
_entity_poly.type
_entity_poly.pdbx_seq_one_letter_code
_entity_poly.pdbx_strand_id
1 'polypeptide(L)'
;MNVSWRKPLRRIGWGLLLVLLDVRIAGIDWLPDFVGYMMAASGSLRLGSEFPAMRRAGRLAWGLAAVSLPAVLMPYTMNPTEGISQLPLPVQLYGQLMLALHAVLIMLLCTGLREAASKAKARDIQHQAGGRRTFYALLAFVLLVFYPFQFNLEELQWWVWYGGGVLLLGIAELLALRLPFRLARVRRHRVDKEATRRRQPYDHHS
;
A
#
# COMPACT_ATOMS: atom_id res chain seq x y z
N MET A 1 2.62 -25.76 8.20
CA MET A 1 1.32 -25.09 8.47
C MET A 1 0.74 -24.54 7.18
N ASN A 2 -0.49 -24.87 6.82
CA ASN A 2 -1.16 -24.32 5.64
C ASN A 2 -1.82 -22.98 6.03
N VAL A 3 -1.11 -21.86 5.85
CA VAL A 3 -1.63 -20.54 6.27
C VAL A 3 -2.76 -20.14 5.34
N SER A 4 -3.94 -19.87 5.90
CA SER A 4 -5.05 -19.29 5.14
C SER A 4 -4.71 -17.86 4.70
N TRP A 5 -4.44 -17.64 3.41
CA TRP A 5 -4.02 -16.32 2.89
C TRP A 5 -5.12 -15.26 2.95
N ARG A 6 -6.40 -15.66 3.06
CA ARG A 6 -7.53 -14.73 2.95
C ARG A 6 -7.52 -13.65 4.03
N LYS A 7 -7.35 -14.04 5.30
CA LYS A 7 -7.35 -13.09 6.42
C LYS A 7 -6.15 -12.13 6.32
N PRO A 8 -4.90 -12.60 6.14
CA PRO A 8 -3.74 -11.73 5.93
C PRO A 8 -3.88 -10.76 4.75
N LEU A 9 -4.28 -11.24 3.56
CA LEU A 9 -4.44 -10.40 2.37
C LEU A 9 -5.48 -9.30 2.58
N ARG A 10 -6.64 -9.61 3.17
CA ARG A 10 -7.64 -8.59 3.51
C ARG A 10 -7.11 -7.59 4.54
N ARG A 11 -6.29 -8.04 5.50
CA ARG A 11 -5.70 -7.16 6.50
C ARG A 11 -4.70 -6.17 5.89
N ILE A 12 -3.90 -6.62 4.91
CA ILE A 12 -3.05 -5.74 4.08
C ILE A 12 -3.90 -4.72 3.33
N GLY A 13 -4.93 -5.20 2.61
CA GLY A 13 -5.80 -4.31 1.82
C GLY A 13 -6.54 -3.29 2.68
N TRP A 14 -7.05 -3.65 3.85
CA TRP A 14 -7.67 -2.67 4.74
C TRP A 14 -6.63 -1.73 5.37
N GLY A 15 -5.47 -2.24 5.78
CA GLY A 15 -4.42 -1.40 6.36
C GLY A 15 -3.97 -0.28 5.44
N LEU A 16 -3.68 -0.60 4.17
CA LEU A 16 -3.32 0.41 3.18
C LEU A 16 -4.48 1.37 2.83
N LEU A 17 -5.74 0.89 2.87
CA LEU A 17 -6.88 1.78 2.66
C LEU A 17 -6.99 2.82 3.78
N LEU A 18 -6.68 2.43 5.02
CA LEU A 18 -6.69 3.37 6.15
C LEU A 18 -5.62 4.45 5.98
N VAL A 19 -4.41 4.08 5.57
CA VAL A 19 -3.32 5.04 5.27
C VAL A 19 -3.74 6.00 4.16
N LEU A 20 -4.39 5.51 3.11
CA LEU A 20 -4.80 6.35 1.99
C LEU A 20 -5.91 7.36 2.35
N LEU A 21 -6.77 7.03 3.31
CA LEU A 21 -7.94 7.83 3.63
C LEU A 21 -7.65 9.02 4.57
N ASP A 22 -6.43 9.14 5.13
CA ASP A 22 -5.94 10.21 6.03
C ASP A 22 -7.08 11.06 6.64
N VAL A 23 -7.83 10.46 7.57
CA VAL A 23 -9.08 11.05 8.08
C VAL A 23 -8.76 12.02 9.21
N ARG A 24 -8.68 13.30 8.86
CA ARG A 24 -8.49 14.41 9.80
C ARG A 24 -9.82 15.10 10.08
N ILE A 25 -10.27 15.06 11.34
CA ILE A 25 -11.49 15.75 11.79
C ILE A 25 -11.11 16.73 12.89
N ALA A 26 -11.43 18.01 12.68
CA ALA A 26 -11.17 19.09 13.63
C ALA A 26 -9.69 19.25 14.06
N GLY A 27 -8.75 19.03 13.14
CA GLY A 27 -7.31 19.18 13.39
C GLY A 27 -6.65 18.04 14.16
N ILE A 28 -7.44 17.04 14.59
CA ILE A 28 -6.93 15.79 15.18
C ILE A 28 -6.94 14.72 14.08
N ASP A 29 -5.83 13.98 13.97
CA ASP A 29 -5.74 12.80 13.12
C ASP A 29 -6.42 11.62 13.83
N TRP A 30 -7.63 11.26 13.38
CA TRP A 30 -8.44 10.22 14.02
C TRP A 30 -8.08 8.82 13.55
N LEU A 31 -7.41 8.72 12.40
CA LEU A 31 -6.91 7.46 11.86
C LEU A 31 -5.42 7.59 11.59
N PRO A 32 -4.59 7.45 12.64
CA PRO A 32 -3.16 7.51 12.46
C PRO A 32 -2.73 6.49 11.42
N ASP A 33 -1.93 6.92 10.45
CA ASP A 33 -1.23 6.05 9.49
C ASP A 33 -0.58 4.84 10.18
N PHE A 34 -0.15 5.03 11.43
CA PHE A 34 0.30 3.99 12.35
C PHE A 34 -0.61 2.75 12.36
N VAL A 35 -1.93 2.92 12.50
CA VAL A 35 -2.89 1.80 12.55
C VAL A 35 -2.91 1.06 11.21
N GLY A 36 -2.97 1.82 10.12
CA GLY A 36 -2.97 1.26 8.76
C GLY A 36 -1.70 0.46 8.47
N TYR A 37 -0.54 1.02 8.82
CA TYR A 37 0.75 0.34 8.68
C TYR A 37 0.89 -0.87 9.59
N MET A 38 0.41 -0.83 10.83
CA MET A 38 0.39 -2.00 11.74
C MET A 38 -0.48 -3.14 11.19
N MET A 39 -1.64 -2.81 10.61
CA MET A 39 -2.50 -3.78 9.95
C MET A 39 -1.81 -4.42 8.74
N ALA A 40 -1.17 -3.60 7.89
CA ALA A 40 -0.41 -4.05 6.74
C ALA A 40 0.81 -4.90 7.15
N ALA A 41 1.53 -4.50 8.18
CA ALA A 41 2.66 -5.24 8.74
C ALA A 41 2.24 -6.63 9.22
N SER A 42 1.18 -6.70 10.04
CA SER A 42 0.71 -7.98 10.60
C SER A 42 0.21 -8.95 9.52
N GLY A 43 -0.43 -8.44 8.46
CA GLY A 43 -0.85 -9.26 7.32
C GLY A 43 0.34 -9.75 6.50
N SER A 44 1.29 -8.86 6.20
CA SER A 44 2.46 -9.17 5.38
C SER A 44 3.41 -10.14 6.08
N LEU A 45 3.68 -9.95 7.38
CA LEU A 45 4.53 -10.86 8.17
C LEU A 45 3.95 -12.28 8.22
N ARG A 46 2.62 -12.42 8.35
CA ARG A 46 1.95 -13.73 8.32
C ARG A 46 2.11 -14.46 6.98
N LEU A 47 2.14 -13.72 5.86
CA LEU A 47 2.42 -14.28 4.53
C LEU A 47 3.93 -14.44 4.28
N GLY A 48 4.76 -13.77 5.08
CA GLY A 48 6.22 -13.71 4.93
C GLY A 48 6.95 -15.03 5.15
N SER A 49 6.30 -16.02 5.76
CA SER A 49 6.82 -17.39 5.85
C SER A 49 6.82 -18.11 4.50
N GLU A 50 5.91 -17.74 3.60
CA GLU A 50 5.81 -18.31 2.25
C GLU A 50 6.39 -17.39 1.16
N PHE A 51 6.35 -16.08 1.37
CA PHE A 51 6.73 -15.08 0.35
C PHE A 51 7.77 -14.10 0.91
N PRO A 52 9.06 -14.21 0.53
CA PRO A 52 10.12 -13.36 1.07
C PRO A 52 9.87 -11.86 0.91
N ALA A 53 9.28 -11.43 -0.20
CA ALA A 53 8.93 -10.03 -0.42
C ALA A 53 7.88 -9.52 0.60
N MET A 54 6.90 -10.35 0.98
CA MET A 54 5.91 -10.02 2.01
C MET A 54 6.54 -9.86 3.40
N ARG A 55 7.58 -10.66 3.71
CA ARG A 55 8.32 -10.50 4.97
C ARG A 55 9.05 -9.15 5.04
N ARG A 56 9.68 -8.75 3.94
CA ARG A 56 10.35 -7.43 3.84
C ARG A 56 9.34 -6.29 3.93
N ALA A 57 8.24 -6.39 3.18
CA ALA A 57 7.13 -5.42 3.26
C ALA A 57 6.60 -5.31 4.69
N GLY A 58 6.42 -6.44 5.38
CA GLY A 58 5.94 -6.45 6.75
C GLY A 58 6.86 -5.78 7.75
N ARG A 59 8.18 -5.98 7.63
CA ARG A 59 9.17 -5.28 8.46
C ARG A 59 9.21 -3.79 8.17
N LEU A 60 9.17 -3.41 6.89
CA LEU A 60 9.15 -2.00 6.49
C LEU A 60 7.88 -1.29 6.97
N ALA A 61 6.71 -1.92 6.82
CA ALA A 61 5.45 -1.38 7.33
C ALA A 61 5.48 -1.19 8.85
N TRP A 62 6.14 -2.11 9.59
CA TRP A 62 6.32 -1.94 11.03
C TRP A 62 7.20 -0.73 11.36
N GLY A 63 8.29 -0.53 10.59
CA GLY A 63 9.13 0.66 10.71
C GLY A 63 8.37 1.95 10.36
N LEU A 64 7.60 1.95 9.27
CA LEU A 64 6.75 3.07 8.86
C LEU A 64 5.73 3.44 9.94
N ALA A 65 5.13 2.44 10.61
CA ALA A 65 4.25 2.70 11.74
C ALA A 65 4.98 3.45 12.87
N ALA A 66 6.18 3.00 13.25
CA ALA A 66 6.97 3.69 14.28
C ALA A 66 7.34 5.13 13.87
N VAL A 67 7.74 5.32 12.61
CA VAL A 67 8.15 6.63 12.06
C VAL A 67 6.96 7.57 11.84
N SER A 68 5.72 7.06 11.70
CA SER A 68 4.52 7.88 11.57
C SER A 68 3.98 8.40 12.92
N LEU A 69 4.43 7.86 14.06
CA LEU A 69 3.94 8.28 15.38
C LEU A 69 4.21 9.77 15.71
N PRO A 70 5.40 10.35 15.44
CA PRO A 70 5.65 11.76 15.67
C PRO A 70 4.65 12.67 14.95
N ALA A 71 4.16 12.28 13.77
CA ALA A 71 3.18 13.06 13.01
C ALA A 71 1.84 13.22 13.76
N VAL A 72 1.48 12.26 14.62
CA VAL A 72 0.26 12.34 15.46
C VAL A 72 0.42 13.40 16.57
N LEU A 73 1.65 13.60 17.05
CA LEU A 73 1.95 14.50 18.17
C LEU A 73 2.30 15.92 17.70
N MET A 74 2.56 16.10 16.41
CA MET A 74 2.83 17.41 15.82
C MET A 74 1.55 17.94 15.17
N PRO A 75 0.77 18.80 15.86
CA PRO A 75 -0.36 19.48 15.25
C PRO A 75 0.17 20.52 14.26
N TYR A 76 0.59 20.09 13.08
CA TYR A 76 0.75 21.00 11.96
C TYR A 76 -0.65 21.31 11.46
N THR A 77 -1.29 22.29 12.08
CA THR A 77 -2.37 23.02 11.42
C THR A 77 -1.71 23.77 10.28
N MET A 78 -1.72 23.19 9.07
CA MET A 78 -1.44 23.98 7.89
C MET A 78 -2.48 25.09 7.85
N ASN A 79 -2.04 26.31 8.15
CA ASN A 79 -2.86 27.47 7.88
C ASN A 79 -2.97 27.52 6.36
N PRO A 80 -4.17 27.47 5.74
CA PRO A 80 -4.30 27.43 4.28
C PRO A 80 -3.66 28.64 3.57
N THR A 81 -3.32 29.68 4.34
CA THR A 81 -2.65 30.91 3.91
C THR A 81 -1.12 30.85 4.00
N GLU A 82 -0.55 29.88 4.70
CA GLU A 82 0.91 29.68 4.77
C GLU A 82 1.33 28.72 3.66
N GLY A 83 2.07 29.25 2.68
CA GLY A 83 2.54 28.45 1.56
C GLY A 83 3.52 27.36 1.98
N ILE A 84 3.53 26.24 1.25
CA ILE A 84 4.36 25.06 1.57
C ILE A 84 5.86 25.39 1.65
N SER A 85 6.32 26.38 0.89
CA SER A 85 7.71 26.86 0.92
C SER A 85 8.13 27.45 2.27
N GLN A 86 7.17 27.83 3.12
CA GLN A 86 7.41 28.39 4.45
C GLN A 86 7.59 27.30 5.54
N LEU A 87 7.31 26.03 5.22
CA LEU A 87 7.51 24.94 6.17
C LEU A 87 9.00 24.77 6.51
N PRO A 88 9.37 24.48 7.76
CA PRO A 88 10.75 24.18 8.12
C PRO A 88 11.30 23.01 7.29
N LEU A 89 12.55 23.16 6.80
CA LEU A 89 13.20 22.14 5.98
C LEU A 89 13.14 20.71 6.58
N PRO A 90 13.31 20.49 7.91
CA PRO A 90 13.17 19.15 8.48
C PRO A 90 11.78 18.52 8.28
N VAL A 91 10.72 19.31 8.29
CA VAL A 91 9.34 18.85 8.07
C VAL A 91 9.15 18.43 6.61
N GLN A 92 9.68 19.22 5.68
CA GLN A 92 9.67 18.90 4.25
C GLN A 92 10.43 17.60 3.97
N LEU A 93 11.64 17.46 4.51
CA LEU A 93 12.45 16.26 4.38
C LEU A 93 11.77 15.02 4.97
N TYR A 94 11.10 15.18 6.12
CA TYR A 94 10.32 14.11 6.73
C TYR A 94 9.18 13.64 5.80
N GLY A 95 8.42 14.56 5.20
CA GLY A 95 7.36 14.22 4.24
C GLY A 95 7.89 13.47 3.01
N GLN A 96 9.02 13.92 2.44
CA GLN A 96 9.65 13.25 1.30
C GLN A 96 10.19 11.86 1.67
N LEU A 97 10.77 11.71 2.86
CA LEU A 97 11.21 10.42 3.38
C LEU A 97 10.03 9.46 3.57
N MET A 98 8.92 9.93 4.14
CA MET A 98 7.69 9.14 4.29
C MET A 98 7.14 8.68 2.95
N LEU A 99 7.06 9.57 1.96
CA LEU A 99 6.65 9.23 0.59
C LEU A 99 7.55 8.16 -0.03
N ALA A 100 8.88 8.31 0.10
CA ALA A 100 9.84 7.35 -0.42
C ALA A 100 9.72 5.97 0.25
N LEU A 101 9.63 5.93 1.58
CA LEU A 101 9.48 4.68 2.33
C LEU A 101 8.14 3.99 2.01
N HIS A 102 7.05 4.75 1.94
CA HIS A 102 5.73 4.24 1.54
C HIS A 102 5.76 3.67 0.11
N ALA A 103 6.44 4.35 -0.82
CA ALA A 103 6.60 3.84 -2.17
C ALA A 103 7.35 2.51 -2.20
N VAL A 104 8.43 2.38 -1.43
CA VAL A 104 9.15 1.10 -1.28
C VAL A 104 8.23 0.02 -0.70
N LEU A 105 7.38 0.35 0.27
CA LEU A 105 6.39 -0.58 0.82
C LEU A 105 5.43 -1.09 -0.26
N ILE A 106 4.81 -0.19 -1.05
CA ILE A 106 3.89 -0.58 -2.13
C ILE A 106 4.60 -1.45 -3.18
N MET A 107 5.86 -1.14 -3.51
CA MET A 107 6.65 -1.94 -4.45
C MET A 107 6.90 -3.37 -3.93
N LEU A 108 7.27 -3.51 -2.65
CA LEU A 108 7.48 -4.82 -2.01
C LEU A 108 6.18 -5.61 -1.92
N LEU A 109 5.07 -4.96 -1.58
CA LEU A 109 3.75 -5.58 -1.54
C LEU A 109 3.33 -6.09 -2.92
N CYS A 110 3.46 -5.29 -3.97
CA CYS A 110 3.17 -5.73 -5.34
C CYS A 110 4.06 -6.92 -5.76
N THR A 111 5.34 -6.91 -5.36
CA THR A 111 6.26 -8.04 -5.61
C THR A 111 5.78 -9.31 -4.90
N GLY A 112 5.42 -9.22 -3.61
CA GLY A 112 4.88 -10.35 -2.87
C GLY A 112 3.52 -10.85 -3.41
N LEU A 113 2.66 -9.95 -3.87
CA LEU A 113 1.38 -10.30 -4.50
C LEU A 113 1.60 -11.02 -5.83
N ARG A 114 2.62 -10.62 -6.60
CA ARG A 114 3.02 -11.30 -7.83
C ARG A 114 3.49 -12.73 -7.56
N GLU A 115 4.32 -12.92 -6.53
CA GLU A 115 4.75 -14.26 -6.07
C GLU A 115 3.56 -15.13 -5.65
N ALA A 116 2.65 -14.58 -4.83
CA ALA A 116 1.46 -15.27 -4.36
C ALA A 116 0.49 -15.62 -5.51
N ALA A 117 0.31 -14.70 -6.46
CA ALA A 117 -0.51 -14.94 -7.66
C ALA A 117 0.09 -16.03 -8.57
N SER A 118 1.42 -16.04 -8.73
CA SER A 118 2.14 -17.09 -9.47
C SER A 118 1.90 -18.47 -8.83
N LYS A 119 2.06 -18.58 -7.51
CA LYS A 119 1.79 -19.82 -6.76
C LYS A 119 0.33 -20.26 -6.87
N ALA A 120 -0.61 -19.31 -6.91
CA ALA A 120 -2.03 -19.58 -7.13
C ALA A 120 -2.40 -19.87 -8.61
N LYS A 121 -1.43 -19.84 -9.54
CA LYS A 121 -1.64 -19.94 -10.99
C LYS A 121 -2.67 -18.91 -11.52
N ALA A 122 -2.68 -17.71 -10.93
CA ALA A 122 -3.53 -16.58 -11.31
C ALA A 122 -2.74 -15.58 -12.17
N ARG A 123 -2.52 -15.94 -13.46
CA ARG A 123 -1.64 -15.20 -14.38
C ARG A 123 -2.10 -13.75 -14.62
N ASP A 124 -3.40 -13.50 -14.61
CA ASP A 124 -3.99 -12.17 -14.75
C ASP A 124 -3.57 -11.24 -13.60
N ILE A 125 -3.70 -11.70 -12.35
CA ILE A 125 -3.31 -10.94 -11.16
C ILE A 125 -1.79 -10.76 -11.12
N GLN A 126 -1.03 -11.78 -11.51
CA GLN A 126 0.43 -11.72 -11.57
C GLN A 126 0.92 -10.61 -12.52
N HIS A 127 0.36 -10.54 -13.73
CA HIS A 127 0.73 -9.51 -14.70
C HIS A 127 0.33 -8.11 -14.21
N GLN A 128 -0.88 -7.96 -13.67
CA GLN A 128 -1.36 -6.69 -13.12
C GLN A 128 -0.51 -6.20 -11.94
N ALA A 129 -0.03 -7.10 -11.07
CA ALA A 129 0.87 -6.74 -9.97
C ALA A 129 2.20 -6.17 -10.46
N GLY A 130 2.76 -6.73 -11.54
CA GLY A 130 3.98 -6.22 -12.17
C GLY A 130 3.80 -4.84 -12.81
N GLY A 131 2.71 -4.64 -13.56
CA GLY A 131 2.39 -3.35 -14.17
C GLY A 131 2.15 -2.25 -13.13
N ARG A 132 1.32 -2.53 -12.12
CA ARG A 132 1.02 -1.58 -11.04
C ARG A 132 2.24 -1.20 -10.23
N ARG A 133 3.14 -2.15 -9.95
CA ARG A 133 4.42 -1.88 -9.29
C ARG A 133 5.24 -0.85 -10.05
N THR A 134 5.40 -1.06 -11.35
CA THR A 134 6.25 -0.22 -12.20
C THR A 134 5.65 1.16 -12.38
N PHE A 135 4.34 1.22 -12.63
CA PHE A 135 3.60 2.48 -12.76
C PHE A 135 3.66 3.32 -11.48
N TYR A 136 3.39 2.70 -10.33
CA TYR A 136 3.47 3.38 -9.04
C TYR A 136 4.89 3.87 -8.74
N ALA A 137 5.91 3.04 -8.98
CA ALA A 137 7.31 3.41 -8.76
C ALA A 137 7.74 4.61 -9.62
N LEU A 138 7.33 4.63 -10.89
CA LEU A 138 7.60 5.74 -11.79
C LEU A 138 6.96 7.04 -11.29
N LEU A 139 5.68 7.00 -10.91
CA LEU A 139 4.99 8.18 -10.38
C LEU A 139 5.61 8.71 -9.09
N ALA A 140 5.90 7.82 -8.14
CA ALA A 140 6.55 8.20 -6.89
C ALA A 140 7.93 8.81 -7.13
N PHE A 141 8.72 8.24 -8.05
CA PHE A 141 10.02 8.77 -8.42
C PHE A 141 9.91 10.17 -9.05
N VAL A 142 8.99 10.35 -10.00
CA VAL A 142 8.75 11.66 -10.64
C VAL A 142 8.37 12.71 -9.59
N LEU A 143 7.48 12.38 -8.65
CA LEU A 143 7.09 13.30 -7.57
C LEU A 143 8.24 13.67 -6.66
N LEU A 144 9.05 12.69 -6.22
CA LEU A 144 10.23 12.93 -5.38
C LEU A 144 11.25 13.86 -6.07
N VAL A 145 11.49 13.65 -7.36
CA VAL A 145 12.40 14.49 -8.16
C VAL A 145 11.81 15.87 -8.44
N PHE A 146 10.49 15.98 -8.60
CA PHE A 146 9.81 17.23 -8.87
C PHE A 146 9.62 18.11 -7.63
N TYR A 147 9.58 17.53 -6.42
CA TYR A 147 9.38 18.27 -5.17
C TYR A 147 10.29 19.52 -4.99
N PRO A 148 11.63 19.47 -5.17
CA PRO A 148 12.49 20.63 -4.98
C PRO A 148 12.20 21.81 -5.91
N PHE A 149 11.46 21.61 -7.01
CA PHE A 149 11.05 22.69 -7.90
C PHE A 149 10.01 23.64 -7.28
N GLN A 150 9.49 23.33 -6.08
CA GLN A 150 8.63 24.24 -5.30
C GLN A 150 9.26 25.62 -5.05
N PHE A 151 10.59 25.70 -4.99
CA PHE A 151 11.29 26.98 -4.77
C PHE A 151 11.46 27.81 -6.05
N ASN A 152 11.15 27.24 -7.21
CA ASN A 152 11.33 27.88 -8.52
C ASN A 152 9.99 28.21 -9.21
N LEU A 153 8.87 27.74 -8.66
CA LEU A 153 7.54 27.90 -9.24
C LEU A 153 6.68 28.80 -8.36
N GLU A 154 5.74 29.49 -9.00
CA GLU A 154 4.65 30.14 -8.26
C GLU A 154 3.84 29.08 -7.51
N GLU A 155 3.32 29.46 -6.34
CA GLU A 155 2.62 28.53 -5.45
C GLU A 155 1.44 27.83 -6.14
N LEU A 156 0.63 28.57 -6.90
CA LEU A 156 -0.51 28.01 -7.64
C LEU A 156 -0.05 26.97 -8.68
N GLN A 157 1.01 27.27 -9.43
CA GLN A 157 1.54 26.35 -10.45
C GLN A 157 2.05 25.07 -9.79
N TRP A 158 2.79 25.21 -8.69
CA TRP A 158 3.30 24.06 -7.95
C TRP A 158 2.16 23.16 -7.44
N TRP A 159 1.12 23.74 -6.83
CA TRP A 159 -0.05 22.99 -6.36
C TRP A 159 -0.75 22.23 -7.48
N VAL A 160 -0.91 22.85 -8.66
CA VAL A 160 -1.55 22.19 -9.81
C VAL A 160 -0.72 20.98 -10.27
N TRP A 161 0.60 21.16 -10.48
CA TRP A 161 1.45 20.09 -10.99
C TRP A 161 1.70 18.99 -9.96
N TYR A 162 2.14 19.35 -8.76
CA TYR A 162 2.44 18.39 -7.69
C TYR A 162 1.17 17.75 -7.17
N GLY A 163 0.11 18.53 -6.90
CA GLY A 163 -1.19 18.02 -6.45
C GLY A 163 -1.84 17.09 -7.47
N GLY A 164 -1.77 17.42 -8.77
CA GLY A 164 -2.20 16.53 -9.84
C GLY A 164 -1.42 15.21 -9.85
N GLY A 165 -0.11 15.26 -9.64
CA GLY A 165 0.73 14.07 -9.52
C GLY A 165 0.41 13.22 -8.29
N VAL A 166 0.18 13.84 -7.12
CA VAL A 166 -0.25 13.16 -5.89
C VAL A 166 -1.61 12.49 -6.07
N LEU A 167 -2.55 13.16 -6.73
CA LEU A 167 -3.85 12.57 -7.07
C LEU A 167 -3.68 11.32 -7.96
N LEU A 168 -2.83 11.41 -8.98
CA LEU A 168 -2.53 10.27 -9.86
C LEU A 168 -1.85 9.12 -9.10
N LEU A 169 -0.96 9.43 -8.17
CA LEU A 169 -0.33 8.45 -7.28
C LEU A 169 -1.37 7.77 -6.38
N GLY A 170 -2.31 8.51 -5.81
CA GLY A 170 -3.43 7.97 -5.02
C GLY A 170 -4.32 7.03 -5.84
N ILE A 171 -4.60 7.37 -7.11
CA ILE A 171 -5.30 6.47 -8.03
C ILE A 171 -4.48 5.20 -8.28
N ALA A 172 -3.16 5.34 -8.52
CA ALA A 172 -2.27 4.19 -8.68
C ALA A 172 -2.25 3.30 -7.43
N GLU A 173 -2.31 3.88 -6.24
CA GLU A 173 -2.42 3.17 -4.96
C GLU A 173 -3.73 2.41 -4.85
N LEU A 174 -4.87 3.02 -5.15
CA LEU A 174 -6.18 2.34 -5.20
C LEU A 174 -6.19 1.15 -6.16
N LEU A 175 -5.52 1.30 -7.31
CA LEU A 175 -5.33 0.19 -8.24
C LEU A 175 -4.49 -0.92 -7.59
N ALA A 176 -3.35 -0.61 -6.95
CA ALA A 176 -2.55 -1.60 -6.24
C ALA A 176 -3.34 -2.30 -5.11
N LEU A 177 -4.10 -1.54 -4.34
CA LEU A 177 -4.95 -1.97 -3.23
C LEU A 177 -6.00 -3.01 -3.63
N ARG A 178 -6.51 -2.95 -4.87
CA ARG A 178 -7.49 -3.91 -5.37
C ARG A 178 -6.93 -5.33 -5.51
N LEU A 179 -5.60 -5.49 -5.65
CA LEU A 179 -4.95 -6.79 -5.84
C LEU A 179 -5.10 -7.74 -4.64
N PRO A 180 -4.75 -7.38 -3.39
CA PRO A 180 -4.90 -8.28 -2.25
C PRO A 180 -6.34 -8.78 -2.07
N PHE A 181 -7.34 -7.92 -2.28
CA PHE A 181 -8.74 -8.32 -2.22
C PHE A 181 -9.13 -9.31 -3.32
N ARG A 182 -8.69 -9.09 -4.56
CA ARG A 182 -8.94 -10.02 -5.68
C ARG A 182 -8.26 -11.36 -5.45
N LEU A 183 -7.00 -11.36 -5.05
CA LEU A 183 -6.25 -12.59 -4.80
C LEU A 183 -6.85 -13.41 -3.64
N ALA A 184 -7.37 -12.74 -2.61
CA ALA A 184 -8.07 -13.39 -1.51
C ALA A 184 -9.35 -14.14 -1.96
N ARG A 185 -10.01 -13.69 -3.05
CA ARG A 185 -11.19 -14.36 -3.63
C ARG A 185 -10.81 -15.57 -4.48
N VAL A 186 -9.77 -15.45 -5.32
CA VAL A 186 -9.35 -16.53 -6.24
C VAL A 186 -9.00 -17.83 -5.50
N ARG A 187 -8.29 -17.74 -4.38
CA ARG A 187 -7.90 -18.93 -3.61
C ARG A 187 -9.11 -19.67 -3.01
N ARG A 188 -10.15 -18.94 -2.58
CA ARG A 188 -11.38 -19.53 -2.02
C ARG A 188 -12.02 -20.49 -3.03
N HIS A 189 -12.22 -20.03 -4.25
CA HIS A 189 -12.85 -20.85 -5.29
C HIS A 189 -12.07 -22.13 -5.63
N ARG A 190 -10.73 -22.12 -5.53
CA ARG A 190 -9.95 -23.34 -5.75
C ARG A 190 -10.07 -24.33 -4.59
N VAL A 191 -9.96 -23.86 -3.37
CA VAL A 191 -10.11 -24.71 -2.17
C VAL A 191 -11.50 -25.36 -2.16
N ASP A 192 -12.53 -24.60 -2.48
CA ASP A 192 -13.91 -25.11 -2.54
C ASP A 192 -14.05 -26.17 -3.66
N LYS A 193 -13.51 -25.93 -4.86
CA LYS A 193 -13.51 -26.91 -5.97
C LYS A 193 -12.76 -28.19 -5.65
N GLU A 194 -11.61 -28.10 -4.98
CA GLU A 194 -10.82 -29.26 -4.56
C GLU A 194 -11.56 -30.07 -3.48
N ALA A 195 -12.25 -29.39 -2.55
CA ALA A 195 -13.08 -30.04 -1.54
C ALA A 195 -14.29 -30.77 -2.15
N THR A 196 -14.96 -30.18 -3.14
CA THR A 196 -16.07 -30.83 -3.85
C THR A 196 -15.61 -32.07 -4.63
N ARG A 197 -14.47 -31.99 -5.34
CA ARG A 197 -13.90 -33.15 -6.06
C ARG A 197 -13.57 -34.32 -5.14
N ARG A 198 -13.15 -34.07 -3.90
CA ARG A 198 -12.88 -35.13 -2.93
C ARG A 198 -14.15 -35.76 -2.33
N ARG A 199 -15.30 -35.08 -2.45
CA ARG A 199 -16.58 -35.54 -1.90
C ARG A 199 -17.47 -36.24 -2.93
N GLN A 200 -17.14 -36.22 -4.21
CA GLN A 200 -17.78 -37.09 -5.19
C GLN A 200 -17.16 -38.49 -5.01
N PRO A 201 -17.89 -39.46 -4.39
CA PRO A 201 -17.44 -40.84 -4.42
C PRO A 201 -17.32 -41.26 -5.89
N TYR A 202 -16.33 -42.10 -6.19
CA TYR A 202 -16.26 -42.77 -7.48
C TYR A 202 -17.55 -43.57 -7.65
N ASP A 203 -18.53 -43.01 -8.37
CA ASP A 203 -19.65 -43.80 -8.88
C ASP A 203 -19.05 -44.77 -9.90
N HIS A 204 -18.78 -45.98 -9.41
CA HIS A 204 -18.47 -47.14 -10.22
C HIS A 204 -19.73 -47.51 -11.02
N HIS A 205 -19.97 -46.78 -12.11
CA HIS A 205 -20.87 -47.27 -13.14
C HIS A 205 -20.18 -48.44 -13.83
N SER A 206 -20.69 -49.61 -13.44
CA SER A 206 -20.44 -50.94 -13.99
C SER A 206 -21.25 -51.15 -15.26
#